data_AF-A0AAV9DPP8-F1
#
_entry.id   AF-A0AAV9DPP8-F1
#
_cell.length_a   1.000
_cell.length_b   1.000
_cell.length_c   1.000
_cell.angle_alpha   90.00
_cell.angle_beta   90.00
_cell.angle_gamma   90.00
#
_symmetry.space_group_name_H-M   'P 1'
#
loop_
_entity.id
_entity.type
_entity.pdbx_description
1 polymer ?
#
loop_
_entity_poly.entity_id
_entity_poly.type
_entity_poly.pdbx_seq_one_letter_code
_entity_poly.pdbx_strand_id
1 'polypeptide(L)'
;MRKGGFGSLLRGVATKAGQKKTNNFDACRDMSGRRLHHINAEKRLEEWRAEAEAEEQKLERIAEVFLKKKAKEVRKGATKGPTEKYVEKYREEPERCTGEVEEAAEYFRQLLKPVT
;
A
#
# COMPACT_ATOMS: atom_id res chain seq x y z
N MET A 1 -34.15 21.01 72.40
CA MET A 1 -33.77 19.82 71.61
C MET A 1 -34.28 19.95 70.18
N ARG A 2 -33.34 20.07 69.24
CA ARG A 2 -33.31 19.77 67.79
C ARG A 2 -34.57 19.94 66.92
N LYS A 3 -34.79 21.15 66.39
CA LYS A 3 -35.57 21.41 65.16
C LYS A 3 -34.71 21.80 63.94
N GLY A 4 -33.39 21.57 64.02
CA GLY A 4 -32.44 21.91 62.95
C GLY A 4 -31.72 20.71 62.33
N GLY A 5 -32.16 19.48 62.62
CA GLY A 5 -31.37 18.27 62.31
C GLY A 5 -31.48 17.81 60.86
N PHE A 6 -32.69 17.59 60.35
CA PHE A 6 -32.83 16.87 59.08
C PHE A 6 -32.55 17.73 57.84
N GLY A 7 -33.13 18.94 57.77
CA GLY A 7 -32.96 19.82 56.61
C GLY A 7 -31.55 20.40 56.44
N SER A 8 -30.82 20.60 57.54
CA SER A 8 -29.41 21.04 57.48
C SER A 8 -28.48 19.88 57.10
N LEU A 9 -28.79 18.67 57.57
CA LEU A 9 -28.07 17.45 57.19
C LEU A 9 -28.26 17.15 55.69
N LEU A 10 -29.48 17.25 55.16
CA LEU A 10 -29.73 17.09 53.71
C LEU A 10 -29.00 18.15 52.86
N ARG A 11 -28.99 19.42 53.31
CA ARG A 11 -28.25 20.48 52.63
C ARG A 11 -26.73 20.29 52.74
N GLY A 12 -26.23 19.80 53.87
CA GLY A 12 -24.80 19.48 54.08
C GLY A 12 -24.33 18.30 53.22
N VAL A 13 -25.17 17.26 53.08
CA VAL A 13 -24.90 16.09 52.22
C VAL A 13 -24.98 16.45 50.73
N ALA A 14 -25.87 17.36 50.34
CA ALA A 14 -25.97 17.84 48.96
C ALA A 14 -24.79 18.76 48.55
N THR A 15 -24.10 19.38 49.52
CA THR A 15 -23.12 20.45 49.20
C THR A 15 -21.66 20.01 49.19
N LYS A 16 -21.24 18.91 49.84
CA LYS A 16 -19.85 18.43 49.74
C LYS A 16 -19.71 16.91 49.86
N ALA A 17 -18.79 16.38 49.04
CA ALA A 17 -18.17 15.05 49.08
C ALA A 17 -18.90 13.92 48.31
N GLY A 18 -18.89 13.98 46.97
CA GLY A 18 -19.21 12.76 46.19
C GLY A 18 -19.33 12.95 44.67
N GLN A 19 -19.81 14.09 44.19
CA GLN A 19 -19.81 14.35 42.76
C GLN A 19 -18.38 14.68 42.30
N LYS A 20 -17.65 13.65 41.87
CA LYS A 20 -16.55 13.83 40.93
C LYS A 20 -17.09 14.69 39.79
N LYS A 21 -16.36 15.73 39.37
CA LYS A 21 -16.68 16.48 38.15
C LYS A 21 -16.67 15.46 37.01
N THR A 22 -17.84 14.96 36.64
CA THR A 22 -17.99 14.08 35.49
C THR A 22 -17.91 15.00 34.28
N ASN A 23 -16.88 14.81 33.45
CA ASN A 23 -16.78 15.40 32.12
C ASN A 23 -17.75 14.73 31.11
N ASN A 24 -18.76 14.02 31.61
CA ASN A 24 -19.72 13.32 30.79
C ASN A 24 -20.83 14.29 30.35
N PHE A 25 -20.63 14.90 29.18
CA PHE A 25 -21.61 15.79 28.54
C PHE A 25 -22.72 15.03 27.79
N ASP A 26 -22.65 13.71 27.78
CA ASP A 26 -23.50 12.84 26.97
C ASP A 26 -24.98 12.85 27.40
N ALA A 27 -25.22 13.21 28.67
CA ALA A 27 -26.55 13.40 29.24
C ALA A 27 -27.18 14.75 28.85
N CYS A 28 -26.41 15.70 28.34
CA CYS A 28 -26.91 17.00 27.92
C CYS A 28 -27.80 16.85 26.67
N ARG A 29 -28.75 17.78 26.54
CA ARG A 29 -29.63 17.89 25.38
C ARG A 29 -29.24 19.09 24.52
N ASP A 30 -29.45 18.96 23.22
CA ASP A 30 -29.32 20.07 22.28
C ASP A 30 -30.57 20.97 22.29
N MET A 31 -30.53 22.07 21.52
CA MET A 31 -31.66 23.01 21.38
C MET A 31 -32.90 22.37 20.70
N SER A 32 -32.75 21.19 20.09
CA SER A 32 -33.84 20.40 19.53
C SER A 32 -34.38 19.35 20.51
N GLY A 33 -33.82 19.24 21.71
CA GLY A 33 -34.21 18.29 22.75
C GLY A 33 -33.60 16.89 22.62
N ARG A 34 -32.77 16.63 21.61
CA ARG A 34 -32.05 15.37 21.43
C ARG A 34 -30.85 15.28 22.37
N ARG A 35 -30.55 14.09 22.87
CA ARG A 35 -29.37 13.86 23.74
C ARG A 35 -28.09 13.84 22.90
N LEU A 36 -27.02 14.46 23.42
CA LEU A 36 -25.72 14.50 22.76
C LEU A 36 -25.14 13.10 22.49
N HIS A 37 -25.50 12.09 23.29
CA HIS A 37 -25.13 10.70 23.03
C HIS A 37 -25.48 10.21 21.64
N HIS A 38 -26.72 10.44 21.20
CA HIS A 38 -27.16 9.94 19.91
C HIS A 38 -26.42 10.65 18.77
N ILE A 39 -26.20 11.96 18.92
CA ILE A 39 -25.47 12.77 17.94
C ILE A 39 -24.01 12.34 17.85
N ASN A 40 -23.36 12.09 18.99
CA ASN A 40 -21.97 11.65 19.03
C ASN A 40 -21.82 10.22 18.49
N ALA A 41 -22.80 9.34 18.73
CA ALA A 41 -22.83 8.00 18.16
C ALA A 41 -22.99 8.03 16.63
N GLU A 42 -23.88 8.88 16.12
CA GLU A 42 -24.06 9.08 14.67
C GLU A 42 -22.77 9.57 14.00
N LYS A 43 -22.12 10.60 14.58
CA LYS A 43 -20.83 11.10 14.09
C LYS A 43 -19.74 10.04 14.10
N ARG A 44 -19.63 9.27 15.18
CA ARG A 44 -18.66 8.16 15.25
C ARG A 44 -18.89 7.10 14.19
N LEU A 45 -20.15 6.78 13.87
CA LEU A 45 -20.48 5.83 12.81
C LEU A 45 -20.16 6.37 11.42
N GLU A 46 -20.34 7.68 11.21
CA GLU A 46 -19.96 8.35 9.97
C GLU A 46 -18.44 8.39 9.79
N GLU A 47 -17.70 8.77 10.83
CA GLU A 47 -16.22 8.75 10.85
C GLU A 47 -15.69 7.34 10.60
N TRP A 48 -16.25 6.33 11.25
CA TRP A 48 -15.84 4.93 11.04
C TRP A 48 -16.07 4.45 9.60
N ARG A 49 -17.20 4.82 8.99
CA ARG A 49 -17.46 4.52 7.58
C ARG A 49 -16.50 5.24 6.65
N ALA A 50 -16.24 6.52 6.90
CA ALA A 50 -15.28 7.30 6.12
C ALA A 50 -13.85 6.74 6.22
N GLU A 51 -13.46 6.26 7.40
CA GLU A 51 -12.16 5.61 7.60
C GLU A 51 -12.08 4.27 6.85
N ALA A 52 -13.12 3.45 6.90
CA ALA A 52 -13.21 2.20 6.14
C ALA A 52 -13.09 2.44 4.62
N GLU A 53 -13.85 3.40 4.07
CA GLU A 53 -13.78 3.77 2.65
C GLU A 53 -12.38 4.31 2.28
N ALA A 54 -11.76 5.09 3.16
CA ALA A 54 -10.40 5.60 2.93
C ALA A 54 -9.34 4.48 2.95
N GLU A 55 -9.51 3.45 3.77
CA GLU A 55 -8.65 2.26 3.75
C GLU A 55 -8.82 1.44 2.47
N GLU A 56 -10.05 1.23 2.01
CA GLU A 56 -10.32 0.55 0.74
C GLU A 56 -9.66 1.28 -0.43
N GLN A 57 -9.81 2.61 -0.51
CA GLN A 57 -9.15 3.41 -1.55
C GLN A 57 -7.62 3.34 -1.49
N LYS A 58 -7.02 3.25 -0.29
CA LYS A 58 -5.57 3.05 -0.14
C LYS A 58 -5.14 1.69 -0.69
N LEU A 59 -5.91 0.64 -0.41
CA LEU A 59 -5.63 -0.71 -0.90
C LEU A 59 -5.74 -0.78 -2.43
N GLU A 60 -6.76 -0.15 -3.02
CA GLU A 60 -6.89 -0.05 -4.48
C GLU A 60 -5.68 0.64 -5.11
N ARG A 61 -5.25 1.79 -4.57
CA ARG A 61 -4.04 2.49 -5.05
C ARG A 61 -2.79 1.63 -4.94
N ILE A 62 -2.63 0.88 -3.85
CA ILE A 62 -1.50 -0.03 -3.68
C ILE A 62 -1.54 -1.15 -4.73
N ALA A 63 -2.71 -1.72 -5.00
CA ALA A 63 -2.89 -2.74 -6.03
C ALA A 63 -2.55 -2.21 -7.42
N GLU A 64 -3.03 -1.03 -7.79
CA GLU A 64 -2.71 -0.38 -9.07
C GLU A 64 -1.20 -0.12 -9.23
N VAL A 65 -0.54 0.40 -8.19
CA VAL A 65 0.91 0.63 -8.20
C VAL A 65 1.66 -0.69 -8.36
N PHE A 66 1.22 -1.75 -7.68
CA PHE A 66 1.82 -3.07 -7.80
C PHE A 66 1.67 -3.65 -9.20
N LEU A 67 0.47 -3.58 -9.79
CA LEU A 67 0.20 -4.02 -11.16
C LEU A 67 1.05 -3.24 -12.17
N LYS A 68 1.14 -1.91 -12.02
CA LYS A 68 1.98 -1.05 -12.88
C LYS A 68 3.46 -1.41 -12.75
N LYS A 69 3.93 -1.69 -11.54
CA LYS A 69 5.31 -2.14 -11.29
C LYS A 69 5.58 -3.48 -11.95
N LYS A 70 4.68 -4.47 -11.78
CA LYS A 70 4.78 -5.79 -12.43
C LYS A 70 4.78 -5.67 -13.95
N ALA A 71 3.89 -4.86 -14.53
CA ALA A 71 3.85 -4.63 -15.98
C ALA A 71 5.17 -4.00 -16.49
N LYS A 72 5.76 -3.07 -15.73
CA LYS A 72 7.06 -2.46 -16.06
C LYS A 72 8.22 -3.46 -15.98
N GLU A 73 8.23 -4.34 -14.98
CA GLU A 73 9.23 -5.40 -14.85
C GLU A 73 9.14 -6.42 -15.99
N VAL A 74 7.92 -6.83 -16.38
CA VAL A 74 7.72 -7.70 -17.54
C VAL A 74 8.21 -7.03 -18.82
N ARG A 75 7.90 -5.75 -19.03
CA ARG A 75 8.40 -4.97 -20.17
C ARG A 75 9.92 -4.88 -20.20
N LYS A 76 10.57 -4.66 -19.05
CA LYS A 76 12.04 -4.62 -18.94
C LYS A 76 12.66 -5.99 -19.22
N GLY A 77 12.09 -7.06 -18.67
CA GLY A 77 12.52 -8.43 -18.90
C GLY A 77 12.38 -8.87 -20.36
N ALA A 78 11.34 -8.41 -21.05
CA ALA A 78 11.12 -8.67 -22.47
C ALA A 78 12.14 -7.99 -23.40
N THR A 79 12.79 -6.91 -22.96
CA THR A 79 13.68 -6.15 -23.85
C THR A 79 15.15 -6.56 -23.80
N LYS A 80 15.71 -7.09 -22.69
CA LYS A 80 17.14 -7.48 -22.60
C LYS A 80 17.39 -8.51 -21.49
N GLY A 81 16.80 -9.69 -21.60
CA GLY A 81 17.12 -10.80 -20.70
C GLY A 81 18.57 -11.31 -20.92
N PRO A 82 19.22 -11.93 -19.91
CA PRO A 82 20.50 -12.61 -20.08
C PRO A 82 20.46 -13.64 -21.22
N THR A 83 19.31 -14.26 -21.42
CA THR A 83 19.01 -15.21 -22.49
C THR A 83 19.21 -14.62 -23.88
N GLU A 84 18.79 -13.37 -24.13
CA GLU A 84 18.95 -12.72 -25.44
C GLU A 84 20.44 -12.55 -25.79
N LYS A 85 21.25 -12.12 -24.81
CA LYS A 85 22.71 -11.98 -24.98
C LYS A 85 23.42 -13.32 -25.18
N TYR A 86 22.95 -14.38 -24.53
CA TYR A 86 23.49 -15.72 -24.74
C TYR A 86 23.15 -16.25 -26.13
N VAL A 87 21.92 -16.01 -26.62
CA VAL A 87 21.50 -16.42 -27.97
C VAL A 87 22.28 -15.66 -29.05
N GLU A 88 22.53 -14.36 -28.86
CA GLU A 88 23.34 -13.55 -29.78
C GLU A 88 24.79 -14.06 -29.87
N LYS A 89 25.43 -14.36 -28.72
CA LYS A 89 26.79 -14.95 -28.68
C LYS A 89 26.88 -16.28 -29.43
N TYR A 90 25.88 -17.16 -29.25
CA TYR A 90 25.81 -18.45 -29.95
C TYR A 90 25.58 -18.32 -31.46
N ARG A 91 25.14 -17.15 -31.94
CA ARG A 91 24.92 -16.90 -33.37
C ARG A 91 26.18 -16.39 -34.05
N GLU A 92 26.99 -15.59 -33.36
CA GLU A 92 28.26 -15.04 -33.88
C GLU A 92 29.42 -16.05 -33.88
N GLU A 93 29.48 -16.94 -32.88
CA GLU A 93 30.53 -17.98 -32.79
C GLU A 93 30.60 -18.93 -33.99
N PRO A 94 29.49 -19.51 -34.50
CA PRO A 94 29.55 -20.40 -35.67
C PRO A 94 29.93 -19.67 -36.95
N GLU A 95 29.48 -18.42 -37.15
CA GLU A 95 29.83 -17.61 -38.33
C GLU A 95 31.34 -17.34 -38.38
N ARG A 96 31.96 -17.13 -37.22
CA ARG A 96 33.41 -16.97 -37.10
C ARG A 96 34.16 -18.26 -37.43
N CYS A 97 33.71 -19.39 -36.87
CA CYS A 97 34.31 -20.69 -37.18
C CYS A 97 34.15 -21.07 -38.66
N THR A 98 33.00 -20.76 -39.29
CA THR A 98 32.81 -21.02 -40.72
C THR A 98 33.69 -20.14 -41.59
N GLY A 99 33.87 -18.87 -41.23
CA GLY A 99 34.77 -17.96 -41.96
C GLY A 99 36.23 -18.41 -41.93
N GLU A 100 36.73 -18.85 -40.76
CA GLU A 100 38.10 -19.37 -40.64
C GLU A 100 38.32 -20.65 -41.47
N VAL A 101 37.31 -21.53 -41.53
CA VAL A 101 37.37 -22.75 -42.35
C VAL A 101 37.31 -22.43 -43.84
N GLU A 102 36.48 -21.46 -44.23
CA GLU A 102 36.40 -20.99 -45.62
C GLU A 102 37.69 -20.31 -46.08
N GLU A 103 38.28 -19.44 -45.26
CA GLU A 103 39.58 -18.82 -45.54
C GLU A 103 40.69 -19.87 -45.70
N ALA A 104 40.74 -20.87 -44.80
CA ALA A 104 41.67 -21.97 -44.91
C ALA A 104 41.44 -22.80 -46.19
N ALA A 105 40.17 -23.08 -46.54
CA ALA A 105 39.82 -23.80 -47.75
C ALA A 105 40.19 -23.01 -49.02
N GLU A 106 40.00 -21.70 -49.05
CA GLU A 106 40.43 -20.83 -50.15
C GLU A 106 41.95 -20.76 -50.27
N TYR A 107 42.66 -20.68 -49.14
CA TYR A 107 44.12 -20.72 -49.12
C TYR A 107 44.67 -22.02 -49.73
N PHE A 108 44.13 -23.17 -49.32
CA PHE A 108 44.50 -24.46 -49.91
C PHE A 108 44.10 -24.56 -51.38
N ARG A 109 42.92 -24.03 -51.75
CA ARG A 109 42.48 -23.98 -53.15
C ARG A 109 43.41 -23.13 -54.01
N GLN A 110 43.97 -22.04 -53.49
CA GLN A 110 44.94 -21.18 -54.17
C GLN A 110 46.29 -21.90 -54.40
N LEU A 111 46.75 -22.69 -53.41
CA LEU A 111 47.98 -23.47 -53.50
C LEU A 111 47.87 -24.68 -54.44
N LEU A 112 46.68 -25.28 -54.52
CA LEU A 112 46.39 -26.40 -55.41
C LEU A 112 46.02 -25.96 -56.84
N LYS A 113 46.08 -24.66 -57.16
CA LYS A 113 45.93 -24.21 -58.54
C LYS A 113 47.09 -24.79 -59.37
N PRO A 114 46.81 -25.59 -60.41
CA PRO A 114 47.86 -26.15 -61.23
C PRO A 114 48.64 -25.01 -61.87
N VAL A 115 49.97 -25.05 -61.73
CA VAL A 115 50.89 -24.14 -62.42
C VAL A 115 50.83 -24.51 -63.90
N THR A 116 50.05 -23.75 -64.67
CA THR A 116 50.10 -23.74 -66.13
C THR A 116 51.21 -22.81 -66.59
#